data_AF-A0ABD6F1J0-F1
#
_entry.id   AF-A0ABD6F1J0-F1
#
_cell.length_a   1.000
_cell.length_b   1.000
_cell.length_c   1.000
_cell.angle_alpha   90.00
_cell.angle_beta   90.00
_cell.angle_gamma   90.00
#
_symmetry.space_group_name_H-M   'P 1'
#
loop_
_entity.id
_entity.type
_entity.pdbx_description
1 polymer ?
#
loop_
_entity_poly.entity_id
_entity_poly.type
_entity_poly.pdbx_seq_one_letter_code
_entity_poly.pdbx_strand_id
1 'polypeptide(L)'
;MHSDEGTHNPMQLDGKVVEEVNSLTYLGQVLNMHHKTNEEIGRRCMAGWRTFNSIKEVLEKLSKPGDRGLLFDSTVVPSMLYGSETWLLTKSEEHQLAVTERAMER
;
A
#
# COMPACT_ATOMS: atom_id res chain seq x y z
N MET A 1 20.23 -23.42 -15.91
CA MET A 1 20.97 -22.21 -16.32
C MET A 1 20.61 -21.93 -17.77
N HIS A 2 19.66 -21.03 -18.02
CA HIS A 2 19.41 -20.47 -19.34
C HIS A 2 19.35 -18.97 -19.13
N SER A 3 20.46 -18.31 -19.45
CA SER A 3 20.60 -16.87 -19.43
C SER A 3 19.98 -16.35 -20.71
N ASP A 4 18.81 -15.72 -20.60
CA ASP A 4 18.21 -14.93 -21.68
C ASP A 4 18.84 -13.53 -21.59
N GLU A 5 19.99 -13.34 -22.25
CA GLU A 5 20.55 -12.00 -22.47
C GLU A 5 19.85 -11.37 -23.67
N GLY A 6 18.60 -10.96 -23.44
CA GLY A 6 17.91 -10.05 -24.33
C GLY A 6 18.63 -8.70 -24.35
N THR A 7 19.08 -8.27 -25.52
CA THR A 7 19.73 -6.96 -25.73
C THR A 7 18.73 -5.85 -25.40
N HIS A 8 18.74 -5.35 -24.15
CA HIS A 8 17.87 -4.24 -23.74
C HIS A 8 18.54 -2.92 -24.12
N ASN A 9 18.00 -2.25 -25.14
CA ASN A 9 18.43 -0.90 -25.49
C ASN A 9 17.89 0.09 -24.44
N PRO A 10 18.74 0.94 -23.84
CA PRO A 10 18.30 1.89 -22.83
C PRO A 10 17.29 2.87 -23.42
N MET A 11 16.15 3.03 -22.73
CA MET A 11 15.13 3.99 -23.12
C MET A 11 15.70 5.41 -23.10
N GLN A 12 15.41 6.18 -24.16
CA GLN A 12 15.82 7.57 -24.28
C GLN A 12 14.59 8.47 -24.39
N LEU A 13 14.59 9.55 -23.62
CA LEU A 13 13.60 10.61 -23.67
C LEU A 13 14.32 11.92 -23.99
N ASP A 14 13.96 12.57 -25.10
CA ASP A 14 14.60 13.80 -25.59
C ASP A 14 16.14 13.71 -25.67
N GLY A 15 16.66 12.55 -26.10
CA GLY A 15 18.10 12.30 -26.22
C GLY A 15 18.83 12.08 -24.89
N LYS A 16 18.11 11.99 -23.77
CA LYS A 16 18.65 11.60 -22.45
C LYS A 16 18.28 10.16 -22.14
N VAL A 17 19.26 9.38 -21.69
CA VAL A 17 19.02 8.02 -21.17
C VAL A 17 18.22 8.13 -19.88
N VAL A 18 17.08 7.43 -19.83
CA VAL A 18 16.26 7.32 -18.62
C VAL A 18 16.88 6.25 -17.72
N GLU A 19 17.01 6.56 -16.43
CA GLU A 19 17.49 5.59 -15.46
C GLU A 19 16.48 4.44 -15.32
N GLU A 20 16.97 3.21 -15.45
CA GLU A 20 16.17 2.00 -15.24
C GLU A 20 16.33 1.55 -13.79
N VAL A 21 15.23 1.54 -13.04
CA VAL A 21 15.18 1.08 -11.64
C VAL A 21 14.16 -0.04 -11.47
N ASN A 22 14.47 -1.04 -10.63
CA ASN A 22 13.57 -2.15 -10.37
C ASN A 22 12.32 -1.74 -9.55
N SER A 23 12.46 -0.70 -8.73
CA SER A 23 11.42 -0.17 -7.85
C SER A 23 11.54 1.34 -7.72
N LEU A 24 10.42 2.05 -7.80
CA LEU A 24 10.31 3.50 -7.72
C LEU A 24 9.18 3.87 -6.76
N THR A 25 9.41 4.82 -5.84
CA THR A 25 8.31 5.41 -5.07
C THR A 25 7.80 6.66 -5.80
N TYR A 26 6.56 6.63 -6.26
CA TYR A 26 5.87 7.74 -6.91
C TYR A 26 4.62 8.12 -6.11
N LEU A 27 4.51 9.40 -5.73
CA LEU A 27 3.40 9.92 -4.93
C LEU A 27 3.07 9.10 -3.65
N GLY A 28 4.12 8.52 -3.05
CA GLY A 28 4.00 7.70 -1.85
C GLY A 28 3.62 6.23 -2.08
N GLN A 29 3.42 5.81 -3.33
CA GLN A 29 3.19 4.42 -3.73
C GLN A 29 4.45 3.80 -4.34
N VAL A 30 4.75 2.56 -3.98
CA VAL A 30 5.82 1.79 -4.60
C VAL A 30 5.32 1.16 -5.91
N LEU A 31 6.01 1.48 -6.99
CA LEU A 31 5.85 0.87 -8.30
C LEU A 31 7.06 -0.03 -8.55
N ASN A 32 6.84 -1.25 -9.04
CA ASN A 32 7.92 -2.11 -9.47
C ASN A 32 7.73 -2.59 -10.90
N MET A 33 8.83 -2.97 -11.53
CA MET A 33 8.86 -3.43 -12.93
C MET A 33 8.17 -4.79 -13.14
N HIS A 34 7.86 -5.50 -12.06
CA HIS A 34 7.16 -6.79 -12.10
C HIS A 34 5.65 -6.66 -11.85
N HIS A 35 5.13 -5.44 -11.75
CA HIS A 35 3.74 -5.13 -11.39
C HIS A 35 3.23 -5.88 -10.13
N LYS A 36 4.10 -6.21 -9.19
CA LYS A 36 3.75 -6.89 -7.94
C LYS A 36 3.30 -5.85 -6.91
N THR A 37 2.04 -5.93 -6.50
CA THR A 37 1.46 -5.07 -5.46
C THR A 37 1.84 -5.48 -4.04
N ASN A 38 2.31 -6.71 -3.81
CA ASN A 38 2.60 -7.25 -2.47
C ASN A 38 3.41 -6.32 -1.54
N GLU A 39 4.46 -5.68 -2.07
CA GLU A 39 5.29 -4.75 -1.29
C GLU A 39 4.50 -3.50 -0.88
N GLU A 40 3.69 -2.97 -1.78
CA GLU A 40 2.83 -1.82 -1.51
C GLU A 40 1.73 -2.18 -0.51
N ILE A 41 1.10 -3.36 -0.65
CA ILE A 41 0.09 -3.85 0.29
C ILE A 41 0.67 -3.98 1.70
N GLY A 42 1.86 -4.57 1.82
CA GLY A 42 2.57 -4.63 3.11
C GLY A 42 2.82 -3.24 3.72
N ARG A 43 3.27 -2.27 2.90
CA ARG A 43 3.48 -0.88 3.35
C ARG A 43 2.18 -0.21 3.82
N ARG A 44 1.07 -0.47 3.15
CA ARG A 44 -0.26 0.07 3.47
C ARG A 44 -0.85 -0.54 4.72
N CYS A 45 -0.71 -1.85 4.92
CA CYS A 45 -1.02 -2.49 6.19
C CYS A 45 -0.25 -1.83 7.34
N MET A 46 1.06 -1.59 7.18
CA MET A 46 1.86 -0.90 8.19
C MET A 46 1.43 0.56 8.40
N ALA A 47 1.03 1.27 7.34
CA ALA A 47 0.50 2.62 7.46
C ALA A 47 -0.80 2.64 8.29
N GLY A 48 -1.72 1.70 8.02
CA GLY A 48 -2.92 1.46 8.82
C GLY A 48 -2.60 1.26 10.30
N TRP A 49 -1.68 0.33 10.61
CA TRP A 49 -1.26 0.06 11.99
C TRP A 49 -0.65 1.29 12.68
N ARG A 50 0.17 2.07 11.99
CA ARG A 50 0.74 3.31 12.56
C ARG A 50 -0.35 4.32 12.87
N THR A 51 -1.29 4.54 11.95
CA THR A 51 -2.43 5.44 12.15
C THR A 51 -3.29 4.97 13.31
N PHE A 52 -3.68 3.69 13.33
CA PHE A 52 -4.44 3.09 14.42
C PHE A 52 -3.75 3.27 15.78
N ASN A 53 -2.46 2.93 15.88
CA ASN A 53 -1.70 3.10 17.12
C ASN A 53 -1.63 4.56 17.57
N SER A 54 -1.60 5.53 16.65
CA SER A 54 -1.60 6.96 16.99
C SER A 54 -2.92 7.46 17.56
N ILE A 55 -4.05 6.84 17.20
CA ILE A 55 -5.39 7.23 17.67
C ILE A 55 -5.98 6.26 18.71
N LYS A 56 -5.24 5.21 19.08
CA LYS A 56 -5.71 4.13 19.95
C LYS A 56 -6.26 4.64 21.29
N GLU A 57 -5.54 5.55 21.94
CA GLU A 57 -5.99 6.14 23.21
C GLU A 57 -7.30 6.92 23.07
N VAL A 58 -7.54 7.54 21.92
CA VAL A 58 -8.78 8.28 21.64
C VAL A 58 -9.92 7.28 21.40
N LEU A 59 -9.66 6.23 20.62
CA LEU A 59 -10.62 5.15 20.36
C LEU A 59 -11.07 4.46 21.66
N GLU A 60 -10.15 4.23 22.61
CA GLU A 60 -10.45 3.62 23.91
C GLU A 60 -11.32 4.52 24.81
N LYS A 61 -11.20 5.84 24.66
CA LYS A 61 -12.00 6.83 25.43
C LYS A 61 -13.41 7.03 24.86
N LEU A 62 -13.63 6.69 23.59
CA LEU A 62 -14.94 6.83 22.95
C LEU A 62 -15.88 5.70 23.42
N SER A 63 -16.94 6.06 24.13
CA SER A 63 -17.90 5.09 24.69
C SER A 63 -18.94 4.60 23.67
N LYS A 64 -19.19 5.37 22.61
CA LYS A 64 -20.17 5.02 21.58
C LYS A 64 -19.51 4.25 20.44
N PRO A 65 -19.99 3.04 20.10
CA PRO A 65 -19.47 2.27 18.98
C PRO A 65 -19.51 3.04 17.64
N GLY A 66 -20.55 3.85 17.41
CA GLY A 66 -20.68 4.65 16.19
C GLY A 66 -19.58 5.70 16.04
N ASP A 67 -19.22 6.40 17.13
CA ASP A 67 -18.17 7.42 17.10
C ASP A 67 -16.78 6.79 16.89
N ARG A 68 -16.57 5.59 17.46
CA ARG A 68 -15.34 4.79 17.23
C ARG A 68 -15.20 4.37 15.76
N GLY A 69 -16.28 3.83 15.18
CA GLY A 69 -16.32 3.44 13.77
C GLY A 69 -16.05 4.63 12.87
N LEU A 70 -16.72 5.77 13.10
CA LEU A 70 -16.51 6.98 12.31
C LEU A 70 -15.06 7.48 12.38
N LEU A 71 -14.44 7.49 13.57
CA LEU A 71 -13.04 7.90 13.72
C LEU A 71 -12.10 6.93 13.00
N PHE A 72 -12.36 5.63 13.08
CA PHE A 72 -11.60 4.60 12.38
C PHE A 72 -11.70 4.76 10.86
N ASP A 73 -12.93 4.83 10.33
CA ASP A 73 -13.22 4.96 8.90
C ASP A 73 -12.69 6.25 8.28
N SER A 74 -12.62 7.33 9.06
CA SER A 74 -12.11 8.62 8.58
C SER A 74 -10.59 8.75 8.64
N THR A 75 -9.88 7.85 9.34
CA THR A 75 -8.42 7.98 9.55
C THR A 75 -7.64 6.74 9.10
N VAL A 76 -7.98 5.56 9.61
CA VAL A 76 -7.24 4.31 9.39
C VAL A 76 -7.50 3.79 7.98
N VAL A 77 -8.77 3.71 7.56
CA VAL A 77 -9.15 3.20 6.24
C VAL A 77 -8.49 4.00 5.09
N PRO A 78 -8.50 5.35 5.08
CA PRO A 78 -7.80 6.13 4.05
C PRO A 78 -6.29 5.91 4.03
N SER A 79 -5.66 5.72 5.20
CA SER A 79 -4.22 5.45 5.27
C SER A 79 -3.85 4.09 4.65
N MET A 80 -4.74 3.10 4.79
CA MET A 80 -4.60 1.78 4.20
C MET A 80 -4.97 1.73 2.72
N LEU A 81 -5.94 2.52 2.25
CA LEU A 81 -6.48 2.38 0.88
C LEU A 81 -6.06 3.47 -0.10
N TYR A 82 -5.22 4.43 0.33
CA TYR A 82 -4.68 5.43 -0.60
C TYR A 82 -3.90 4.75 -1.74
N GLY A 83 -4.24 5.09 -2.98
CA GLY A 83 -3.65 4.50 -4.19
C GLY A 83 -4.28 3.18 -4.65
N SER A 84 -5.26 2.64 -3.91
CA SER A 84 -5.89 1.35 -4.21
C SER A 84 -6.56 1.25 -5.57
N GLU A 85 -6.97 2.37 -6.17
CA GLU A 85 -7.50 2.43 -7.53
C GLU A 85 -6.51 1.96 -8.61
N THR A 86 -5.21 1.99 -8.31
CA THR A 86 -4.13 1.60 -9.23
C THR A 86 -3.55 0.22 -8.95
N TRP A 87 -4.04 -0.48 -7.91
CA TRP A 87 -3.49 -1.77 -7.52
C TRP A 87 -4.09 -2.91 -8.34
N LEU A 88 -3.23 -3.77 -8.87
CA LEU A 88 -3.59 -5.05 -9.48
C LEU A 88 -3.69 -6.13 -8.39
N LEU A 89 -4.73 -6.06 -7.57
CA LEU A 89 -4.90 -6.95 -6.41
C LEU A 89 -5.17 -8.41 -6.81
N THR A 90 -4.47 -9.31 -6.14
CA THR A 90 -4.82 -10.74 -6.07
C THR A 90 -5.80 -10.99 -4.92
N LYS A 91 -6.47 -12.14 -4.95
CA LYS A 91 -7.36 -12.56 -3.85
C LYS A 91 -6.65 -12.70 -2.50
N SER A 92 -5.36 -13.04 -2.52
CA SER A 92 -4.55 -13.13 -1.30
C SER A 92 -4.30 -11.75 -0.70
N GLU A 93 -4.04 -10.74 -1.53
CA GLU A 93 -3.79 -9.36 -1.09
C GLU A 93 -5.08 -8.69 -0.59
N GLU A 94 -6.21 -8.88 -1.29
CA GLU A 94 -7.54 -8.45 -0.80
C GLU A 94 -7.82 -9.05 0.59
N HIS A 95 -7.55 -10.35 0.77
CA HIS A 95 -7.72 -11.03 2.04
C HIS A 95 -6.81 -10.47 3.13
N GLN A 96 -5.55 -10.18 2.79
CA GLN A 96 -4.59 -9.59 3.72
C GLN A 96 -5.04 -8.21 4.22
N LEU A 97 -5.54 -7.36 3.33
CA LEU A 97 -6.09 -6.05 3.70
C LEU A 97 -7.29 -6.21 4.64
N ALA A 98 -8.24 -7.07 4.29
CA ALA A 98 -9.44 -7.32 5.10
C ALA A 98 -9.13 -7.92 6.48
N VAL A 99 -8.14 -8.83 6.56
CA VAL A 99 -7.68 -9.38 7.85
C VAL A 99 -7.02 -8.29 8.70
N THR A 100 -6.22 -7.43 8.07
CA THR A 100 -5.53 -6.33 8.77
C THR A 100 -6.53 -5.34 9.34
N GLU A 101 -7.50 -4.89 8.55
CA GLU A 101 -8.58 -4.00 8.97
C GLU A 101 -9.37 -4.59 10.15
N ARG A 102 -9.88 -5.82 10.00
CA ARG A 102 -10.64 -6.52 11.06
C ARG A 102 -9.83 -6.74 12.34
N ALA A 103 -8.51 -6.85 12.25
CA ALA A 103 -7.66 -6.97 13.42
C ALA A 103 -7.55 -5.66 14.21
N MET A 104 -7.74 -4.51 13.57
CA MET A 104 -7.73 -3.19 14.20
C MET A 104 -9.11 -2.74 14.69
N GLU A 105 -10.20 -3.21 14.06
CA GLU A 105 -11.56 -2.92 14.51
C GLU A 105 -11.95 -3.62 15.83
N ARG A 106 -11.27 -4.71 16.18
CA ARG A 106 -11.49 -5.49 17.41
C ARG A 106 -10.88 -4.82 18.63
#